data_AF-A0A7X1U2S0-F1
#
_entry.id   AF-A0A7X1U2S0-F1
#
_cell.length_a   1.000
_cell.length_b   1.000
_cell.length_c   1.000
_cell.angle_alpha   90.00
_cell.angle_beta   90.00
_cell.angle_gamma   90.00
#
_symmetry.space_group_name_H-M   'P 1'
#
loop_
_entity.id
_entity.type
_entity.pdbx_description
1 polymer ?
#
loop_
_entity_poly.entity_id
_entity_poly.type
_entity_poly.pdbx_seq_one_letter_code
_entity_poly.pdbx_strand_id
1 'polypeptide(L)'
;MGGLGMKAIIEQGVVTALVSGDIDGGVELPPGLAVTVGWRYQDELFSPAPDSLGAEPQQPLLQAERDWRRTTLARTDWLVARHRDELDADAPATLGRKQFAKLLAYRQALRDWPASAGESQTQARPEPPKWLAKLPH
;
A
#
# COMPACT_ATOMS: atom_id res chain seq x y z
N MET A 1 22.83 -33.23 30.42
CA MET A 1 22.34 -32.93 29.06
C MET A 1 22.36 -31.43 28.90
N GLY A 2 23.50 -30.87 28.46
CA GLY A 2 23.61 -29.44 28.20
C GLY A 2 22.90 -29.13 26.89
N GLY A 3 21.76 -28.44 26.97
CA GLY A 3 21.10 -27.93 25.77
C GLY A 3 22.06 -26.95 25.10
N LEU A 4 22.47 -27.22 23.87
CA LEU A 4 23.24 -26.25 23.09
C LEU A 4 22.33 -25.03 22.87
N GLY A 5 22.55 -23.97 23.63
CA GLY A 5 21.93 -22.67 23.39
C GLY A 5 22.44 -22.10 22.07
N MET A 6 21.54 -21.60 21.23
CA MET A 6 21.93 -20.77 20.10
C MET A 6 22.29 -19.38 20.60
N LYS A 7 23.42 -18.86 20.12
CA LYS A 7 23.89 -17.50 20.42
C LYS A 7 23.95 -16.68 19.14
N ALA A 8 23.56 -15.42 19.21
CA ALA A 8 23.70 -14.44 18.14
C ALA A 8 24.99 -13.64 18.30
N ILE A 9 25.76 -13.52 17.21
CA ILE A 9 26.86 -12.58 17.09
C ILE A 9 26.28 -11.23 16.70
N ILE A 10 26.55 -10.21 17.51
CA ILE A 10 26.05 -8.86 17.30
C ILE A 10 27.23 -7.93 17.03
N GLU A 11 27.23 -7.30 15.87
CA GLU A 11 28.19 -6.24 15.50
C GLU A 11 27.43 -4.94 15.29
N GLN A 12 27.86 -3.86 15.96
CA GLN A 12 27.22 -2.55 15.88
C GLN A 12 25.71 -2.57 16.20
N GLY A 13 25.26 -3.50 17.05
CA GLY A 13 23.84 -3.68 17.39
C GLY A 13 23.03 -4.42 16.32
N VAL A 14 23.67 -5.14 15.40
CA VAL A 14 23.03 -5.98 14.37
C VAL A 14 23.54 -7.41 14.46
N VAL A 15 22.65 -8.38 14.40
CA VAL A 15 22.96 -9.81 14.36
C VAL A 15 23.61 -10.15 13.02
N THR A 16 24.90 -10.47 13.01
CA THR A 16 25.65 -10.80 11.79
C THR A 16 25.77 -12.31 11.58
N ALA A 17 25.72 -13.10 12.66
CA ALA A 17 25.77 -14.56 12.60
C ALA A 17 24.99 -15.22 13.74
N LEU A 18 24.59 -16.47 13.55
CA LEU A 18 23.99 -17.33 14.57
C LEU A 18 24.90 -18.55 14.74
N VAL A 19 25.28 -18.85 15.97
CA VAL A 19 26.22 -19.91 16.29
C VAL A 19 25.61 -20.82 17.35
N SER A 20 25.82 -22.12 17.18
CA SER A 20 25.39 -23.12 18.16
C SER A 20 26.60 -23.52 19.01
N GLY A 21 26.51 -23.34 20.32
CA GLY A 21 27.58 -23.72 21.26
C GLY A 21 28.02 -22.60 22.20
N ASP A 22 28.96 -22.95 23.08
CA ASP A 22 29.49 -22.04 24.09
C ASP A 22 30.57 -21.15 23.48
N ILE A 23 30.15 -19.98 22.99
CA ILE A 23 31.05 -18.93 22.51
C ILE A 23 31.15 -17.80 23.55
N ASP A 24 32.38 -17.37 23.83
CA ASP A 24 32.70 -16.17 24.59
C ASP A 24 32.45 -14.95 23.69
N GLY A 25 31.30 -14.28 23.87
CA GLY A 25 30.97 -13.03 23.17
C GLY A 25 29.67 -13.03 22.35
N GLY A 26 28.88 -14.12 22.36
CA GLY A 26 27.55 -14.16 21.75
C GLY A 26 26.41 -13.94 22.75
N VAL A 27 25.33 -13.29 22.33
CA VAL A 27 24.11 -13.13 23.15
C VAL A 27 23.23 -14.35 23.00
N GLU A 28 22.77 -14.91 24.12
CA GLU A 28 21.87 -16.07 24.13
C GLU A 28 20.48 -15.71 23.58
N LEU A 29 19.96 -16.53 22.68
CA LEU A 29 18.64 -16.31 22.11
C LEU A 29 17.55 -16.69 23.12
N PRO A 30 16.48 -15.87 23.27
CA PRO A 30 15.38 -16.22 24.12
C PRO A 30 14.66 -17.48 23.60
N PRO A 31 14.26 -18.41 24.49
CA PRO A 31 13.60 -19.64 24.09
C PRO A 31 12.29 -19.33 23.36
N GLY A 32 12.13 -19.90 22.17
CA GLY A 32 10.94 -19.71 21.33
C GLY A 32 11.02 -18.55 20.32
N LEU A 33 12.08 -17.74 20.33
CA LEU A 33 12.28 -16.68 19.33
C LEU A 33 13.32 -17.12 18.28
N ALA A 34 12.86 -17.34 17.04
CA ALA A 34 13.74 -17.64 15.91
C ALA A 34 14.36 -16.35 15.34
N VAL A 35 15.37 -15.81 16.03
CA VAL A 35 16.16 -14.66 15.55
C VAL A 35 16.93 -15.04 14.29
N THR A 36 16.98 -14.16 13.30
CA THR A 36 17.77 -14.35 12.06
C THR A 36 18.89 -13.32 11.94
N VAL A 37 19.87 -13.60 11.07
CA VAL A 37 20.86 -12.60 10.66
C VAL A 37 20.14 -11.37 10.09
N GLY A 38 20.63 -10.18 10.44
CA GLY A 38 20.04 -8.88 10.10
C GLY A 38 19.14 -8.29 11.18
N TRP A 39 18.76 -9.04 12.22
CA TRP A 39 18.00 -8.48 13.35
C TRP A 39 18.84 -7.46 14.13
N ARG A 40 18.22 -6.46 14.71
CA ARG A 40 18.87 -5.48 15.60
C ARG A 40 18.79 -5.95 17.05
N TYR A 41 19.83 -5.69 17.81
CA TYR A 41 19.89 -5.95 19.25
C TYR A 41 20.15 -4.64 20.00
N GLN A 42 19.16 -4.18 20.76
CA GLN A 42 19.20 -2.94 21.54
C GLN A 42 18.48 -3.18 22.88
N ASP A 43 19.03 -2.68 23.99
CA ASP A 43 18.41 -2.80 25.32
C ASP A 43 18.03 -4.25 25.68
N GLU A 44 18.94 -5.19 25.39
CA GLU A 44 18.72 -6.64 25.59
C GLU A 44 17.55 -7.24 24.79
N LEU A 45 16.99 -6.48 23.84
CA LEU A 45 15.84 -6.88 23.03
C LEU A 45 16.25 -7.10 21.57
N PHE A 46 15.87 -8.26 21.02
CA PHE A 46 15.96 -8.55 19.60
C PHE A 46 14.78 -7.90 18.87
N SER A 47 15.08 -6.91 18.04
CA SER A 47 14.13 -6.27 17.13
C SER A 47 14.45 -6.66 15.70
N PRO A 48 13.53 -7.21 14.90
CA PRO A 48 13.78 -7.48 13.49
C PRO A 48 14.14 -6.17 12.77
N ALA A 49 15.03 -6.25 11.78
CA ALA A 49 15.34 -5.08 10.95
C ALA A 49 14.05 -4.51 10.36
N PRO A 50 13.97 -3.17 10.18
CA PRO A 50 12.84 -2.55 9.50
C PRO A 50 12.62 -3.13 8.09
N ASP A 51 13.65 -3.71 7.48
CA ASP A 51 13.57 -4.39 6.18
C ASP A 51 12.92 -5.79 6.27
N SER A 52 13.03 -6.46 7.42
CA SER A 52 12.43 -7.78 7.68
C SER A 52 10.99 -7.71 8.19
N LEU A 53 10.62 -6.64 8.90
CA LEU A 53 9.23 -6.33 9.28
C LEU A 53 8.51 -5.40 8.30
N GLY A 54 9.23 -4.78 7.36
CA GLY A 54 8.75 -3.72 6.49
C GLY A 54 8.97 -3.95 4.99
N ALA A 55 9.38 -5.15 4.59
CA ALA A 55 8.96 -5.69 3.30
C ALA A 55 7.47 -6.02 3.36
N GLU A 56 6.62 -5.01 3.60
CA GLU A 56 5.22 -5.12 3.27
C GLU A 56 5.15 -5.22 1.73
N PRO A 57 4.69 -6.33 1.14
CA PRO A 57 4.40 -6.36 -0.30
C PRO A 57 3.34 -5.32 -0.72
N GLN A 58 2.75 -4.60 0.25
CA GLN A 58 1.82 -3.49 0.06
C GLN A 58 2.43 -2.22 -0.56
N GLN A 59 3.74 -1.96 -0.47
CA GLN A 59 4.32 -0.72 -1.04
C GLN A 59 4.11 -0.58 -2.56
N PRO A 60 4.42 -1.58 -3.41
CA PRO A 60 4.12 -1.50 -4.84
C PRO A 60 2.62 -1.54 -5.13
N LEU A 61 1.83 -2.26 -4.33
CA LEU A 61 0.37 -2.35 -4.48
C LEU A 61 -0.33 -1.01 -4.22
N LEU A 62 0.05 -0.31 -3.15
CA LEU A 62 -0.44 1.05 -2.84
C LEU A 62 -0.09 2.04 -3.95
N GLN A 63 1.11 1.94 -4.52
CA GLN A 63 1.54 2.84 -5.58
C GLN A 63 0.76 2.60 -6.88
N ALA A 64 0.50 1.33 -7.22
CA ALA A 64 -0.33 0.95 -8.37
C ALA A 64 -1.80 1.39 -8.21
N GLU A 65 -2.37 1.26 -7.01
CA GLU A 65 -3.74 1.73 -6.69
C GLU A 65 -3.86 3.25 -6.82
N ARG A 66 -2.87 4.00 -6.30
CA ARG A 66 -2.80 5.46 -6.43
C ARG A 66 -2.69 5.89 -7.89
N ASP A 67 -1.89 5.17 -8.68
CA ASP A 67 -1.73 5.44 -10.10
C ASP A 67 -3.02 5.16 -10.88
N TRP A 68 -3.67 4.02 -10.61
CA TRP A 68 -4.96 3.67 -11.19
C TRP A 68 -6.02 4.74 -10.89
N ARG A 69 -6.11 5.21 -9.64
CA ARG A 69 -7.01 6.30 -9.24
C ARG A 69 -6.74 7.57 -10.04
N ARG A 70 -5.47 7.98 -10.13
CA ARG A 70 -5.04 9.17 -10.88
C ARG A 70 -5.41 9.07 -12.35
N THR A 71 -5.09 7.95 -12.99
CA THR A 71 -5.38 7.69 -14.40
C THR A 71 -6.89 7.64 -14.67
N THR A 72 -7.67 7.03 -13.77
CA THR A 72 -9.13 6.97 -13.90
C THR A 72 -9.80 8.34 -13.74
N LEU A 73 -9.31 9.17 -12.81
CA LEU A 73 -9.76 10.56 -12.69
C LEU A 73 -9.37 11.40 -13.92
N ALA A 74 -8.16 11.22 -14.46
CA ALA A 74 -7.73 11.93 -15.67
C ALA A 74 -8.60 11.58 -16.89
N ARG A 75 -8.93 10.28 -17.08
CA ARG A 75 -9.80 9.80 -18.17
C ARG A 75 -11.22 10.37 -18.15
N THR A 76 -11.68 10.86 -17.00
CA THR A 76 -13.02 11.43 -16.84
C THR A 76 -13.01 12.95 -16.64
N ASP A 77 -11.83 13.58 -16.67
CA ASP A 77 -11.68 15.01 -16.39
C ASP A 77 -12.23 15.88 -17.53
N TRP A 78 -11.93 15.49 -18.78
CA TRP A 78 -12.40 16.18 -19.97
C TRP A 78 -13.93 16.24 -20.06
N LEU A 79 -14.65 15.23 -19.55
CA LEU A 79 -16.12 15.22 -19.51
C LEU A 79 -16.68 16.31 -18.60
N VAL A 80 -15.99 16.58 -17.48
CA VAL A 80 -16.39 17.64 -16.55
C VAL A 80 -16.10 19.01 -17.14
N ALA A 81 -14.92 19.16 -17.77
CA ALA A 81 -14.57 20.38 -18.47
C ALA A 81 -15.56 20.68 -19.61
N ARG A 82 -15.86 19.69 -20.46
CA ARG A 82 -16.82 19.81 -21.56
C ARG A 82 -18.23 20.15 -21.07
N HIS A 83 -18.72 19.49 -20.01
CA HIS A 83 -20.05 19.80 -19.50
C HIS A 83 -20.15 21.24 -18.98
N ARG A 84 -19.07 21.77 -18.40
CA ARG A 84 -19.02 23.18 -17.97
C ARG A 84 -19.00 24.14 -19.16
N ASP A 85 -18.20 23.83 -20.18
CA ASP A 85 -18.14 24.59 -21.43
C ASP A 85 -19.51 24.64 -22.14
N GLU A 86 -20.20 23.50 -22.21
CA GLU A 86 -21.54 23.41 -22.79
C GLU A 86 -22.57 24.24 -22.00
N LEU A 87 -22.48 24.27 -20.66
CA LEU A 87 -23.36 25.09 -19.82
C LEU A 87 -23.05 26.59 -19.94
N ASP A 88 -21.77 26.96 -20.04
CA ASP A 88 -21.35 28.35 -20.22
C ASP A 88 -21.76 28.91 -21.59
N ALA A 89 -21.72 28.05 -22.61
CA ALA A 89 -22.15 28.37 -23.98
C ALA A 89 -23.68 28.32 -24.19
N ASP A 90 -24.48 28.06 -23.14
CA ASP A 90 -25.94 27.80 -23.21
C ASP A 90 -26.31 26.69 -24.23
N ALA A 91 -25.37 25.77 -24.49
CA ALA A 91 -25.52 24.69 -25.44
C ALA A 91 -26.23 23.48 -24.81
N PRO A 92 -26.91 22.64 -25.60
CA PRO A 92 -27.44 21.39 -25.09
C PRO A 92 -26.29 20.48 -24.64
N ALA A 93 -26.24 20.17 -23.34
CA ALA A 93 -25.21 19.33 -22.78
C ALA A 93 -25.21 17.91 -23.38
N THR A 94 -24.02 17.41 -23.75
CA THR A 94 -23.84 16.05 -24.27
C THR A 94 -24.23 14.99 -23.22
N LEU A 95 -24.02 15.31 -21.94
CA LEU A 95 -24.47 14.50 -20.81
C LEU A 95 -25.74 15.08 -20.19
N GLY A 96 -26.77 14.25 -20.06
CA GLY A 96 -27.97 14.64 -19.31
C GLY A 96 -27.64 14.88 -17.83
N ARG A 97 -28.40 15.76 -17.15
CA ARG A 97 -28.23 16.08 -15.71
C ARG A 97 -28.03 14.85 -14.81
N LYS A 98 -28.81 13.79 -15.03
CA LYS A 98 -28.70 12.52 -14.27
C LYS A 98 -27.38 11.77 -14.53
N GLN A 99 -26.87 11.81 -15.76
CA GLN A 99 -25.58 11.20 -16.11
C GLN A 99 -24.44 12.00 -15.49
N PHE A 100 -24.50 13.34 -15.59
CA PHE A 100 -23.49 14.20 -14.98
C PHE A 100 -23.42 14.06 -13.45
N ALA A 101 -24.57 13.98 -12.76
CA ALA A 101 -24.61 13.71 -11.33
C ALA A 101 -23.96 12.35 -10.96
N LYS A 102 -24.21 11.30 -11.76
CA LYS A 102 -23.57 9.98 -11.59
C LYS A 102 -22.05 10.04 -11.82
N LEU A 103 -21.59 10.85 -12.78
CA LEU A 103 -20.17 11.07 -13.03
C LEU A 103 -19.48 11.72 -11.82
N LEU A 104 -20.10 12.75 -11.25
CA LEU A 104 -19.58 13.43 -10.07
C LEU A 104 -19.53 12.49 -8.86
N ALA A 105 -20.58 11.72 -8.61
CA ALA A 105 -20.61 10.73 -7.54
C ALA A 105 -19.51 9.67 -7.71
N TYR A 106 -19.33 9.14 -8.92
CA TYR A 106 -18.25 8.21 -9.25
C TYR A 106 -16.86 8.81 -9.01
N ARG A 107 -16.62 10.05 -9.49
CA ARG A 107 -15.36 10.76 -9.27
C ARG A 107 -15.11 11.07 -7.79
N GLN A 108 -16.16 11.31 -7.00
CA GLN A 108 -16.04 11.49 -5.55
C GLN A 108 -15.64 10.18 -4.86
N ALA A 109 -16.30 9.07 -5.20
CA ALA A 109 -15.95 7.74 -4.68
C ALA A 109 -14.49 7.36 -5.01
N LEU A 110 -14.00 7.70 -6.21
CA LEU A 110 -12.60 7.50 -6.57
C LEU A 110 -11.63 8.34 -5.73
N ARG A 111 -12.01 9.56 -5.33
CA ARG A 111 -11.16 10.44 -4.50
C ARG A 111 -11.13 10.02 -3.04
N ASP A 112 -12.28 9.57 -2.53
CA ASP A 112 -12.44 9.02 -1.18
C ASP A 112 -11.68 7.69 -1.04
N TRP A 113 -11.36 7.04 -2.16
CA TRP A 113 -10.54 5.84 -2.18
C TRP A 113 -9.03 6.12 -2.01
N PRO A 114 -8.31 5.33 -1.19
CA PRO A 114 -8.81 4.29 -0.28
C PRO A 114 -9.33 4.90 1.04
N ALA A 115 -10.49 4.43 1.52
CA ALA A 115 -11.10 4.92 2.76
C ALA A 115 -10.32 4.49 4.03
N SER A 116 -9.31 3.61 3.90
CA SER A 116 -8.44 3.21 5.01
C SER A 116 -7.03 2.82 4.52
N ALA A 117 -6.03 3.18 5.32
CA ALA A 117 -4.64 2.77 5.13
C ALA A 117 -4.51 1.26 5.35
N GLY A 118 -4.68 0.47 4.29
CA GLY A 118 -4.51 -0.99 4.36
C GLY A 118 -5.35 -1.77 3.36
N GLU A 119 -6.42 -1.18 2.81
CA GLU A 119 -7.30 -1.90 1.89
C GLU A 119 -6.75 -1.89 0.46
N SER A 120 -5.89 -2.88 0.16
CA SER A 120 -5.44 -3.20 -1.21
C SER A 120 -6.44 -4.16 -1.89
N GLN A 121 -7.73 -3.96 -1.70
CA GLN A 121 -8.74 -4.81 -2.33
C GLN A 121 -9.16 -4.19 -3.66
N THR A 122 -8.50 -4.62 -4.75
CA THR A 122 -8.90 -4.34 -6.15
C THR A 122 -10.40 -4.59 -6.39
N GLN A 123 -11.02 -5.47 -5.60
CA GLN A 123 -12.43 -5.84 -5.67
C GLN A 123 -13.39 -4.80 -5.08
N ALA A 124 -12.91 -3.87 -4.25
CA ALA A 124 -13.70 -2.77 -3.68
C ALA A 124 -13.57 -1.46 -4.49
N ARG A 125 -12.91 -1.50 -5.66
CA ARG A 125 -12.79 -0.34 -6.54
C ARG A 125 -14.18 0.17 -6.96
N PRO A 126 -14.39 1.50 -6.99
CA PRO A 126 -15.61 2.07 -7.53
C PRO A 126 -15.83 1.59 -8.97
N GLU A 127 -17.01 1.06 -9.27
CA GLU A 127 -17.35 0.66 -10.63
C GLU A 127 -17.79 1.86 -11.48
N PRO A 128 -17.22 2.04 -12.69
CA PRO A 128 -17.65 3.10 -13.58
C PRO A 128 -19.09 2.85 -14.05
N PRO A 129 -19.89 3.92 -14.22
CA PRO A 129 -21.23 3.75 -14.75
C PRO A 129 -21.19 3.24 -16.19
N LYS A 130 -22.06 2.28 -16.52
CA LYS A 130 -22.07 1.55 -17.82
C LYS A 130 -22.05 2.43 -19.07
N TRP A 131 -22.61 3.65 -19.00
CA TRP A 131 -22.64 4.59 -20.12
C TRP A 131 -21.26 5.24 -20.37
N LEU A 132 -20.39 5.32 -19.36
CA LEU A 132 -19.08 5.94 -19.48
C LEU A 132 -18.18 5.15 -20.45
N ALA A 133 -18.26 3.82 -20.42
CA ALA A 133 -17.53 2.94 -21.34
C ALA A 133 -17.99 3.06 -22.81
N LYS A 134 -19.15 3.70 -23.05
CA LYS A 134 -19.69 3.90 -24.40
C LYS A 134 -19.34 5.25 -24.99
N LEU A 135 -18.69 6.14 -24.22
CA LEU A 135 -18.31 7.46 -24.71
C LEU A 135 -16.97 7.39 -25.45
N PRO A 136 -16.78 8.23 -26.50
CA PRO A 136 -15.50 8.35 -27.16
C PRO A 136 -14.42 8.76 -26.16
N HIS A 137 -13.27 8.11 -26.23
CA HIS A 137 -12.17 8.23 -25.26
C HIS A 137 -11.13 9.27 -25.67
#